data_AF-A0A7L9U121-F1
#
_entry.id   AF-A0A7L9U121-F1
#
_cell.length_a   1.000
_cell.length_b   1.000
_cell.length_c   1.000
_cell.angle_alpha   90.00
_cell.angle_beta   90.00
_cell.angle_gamma   90.00
#
_symmetry.space_group_name_H-M   'P 1'
#
loop_
_entity.id
_entity.type
_entity.pdbx_description
1 polymer ?
#
loop_
_entity_poly.entity_id
_entity_poly.type
_entity_poly.pdbx_seq_one_letter_code
_entity_poly.pdbx_strand_id
1 'polypeptide(L)'
;MDDLIKTMKAQLYDRASSPLVFSFICSWIFWNYRLIVILFSGGKSSEKFADIEALPKRFDNFTILGQSISPDYYWLCVGFLGPALVTVFYLMVLPYFEEKAFELSSRKAVRMKKIKLATENDTPIGEEERMKLRETIRAAEKMRDEGIEEQRNLRAGEIADLRSQLDVSRNASTTIEKNLNKQIDDLRLESDKLRREKLEVEEKTASSNEVIAKVFYLDELARALFGSMAEAEVSGATFTPGNGDNAQRILKQLENAELIEPYRDAHRLTGFGHDIHLRRVLTTPQNIARWGVLRPQSVGPRGIELDASS
;
A
#
# COMPACT_ATOMS: atom_id res chain seq x y z
N MET A 1 26.75 -14.30 -6.40
CA MET A 1 28.09 -14.63 -5.87
C MET A 1 28.83 -13.38 -5.40
N ASP A 2 28.70 -12.25 -6.11
CA ASP A 2 29.39 -11.01 -5.75
C ASP A 2 29.04 -10.45 -4.37
N ASP A 3 27.79 -10.62 -3.91
CA ASP A 3 27.38 -10.15 -2.59
C ASP A 3 28.02 -10.93 -1.44
N LEU A 4 28.34 -12.21 -1.67
CA LEU A 4 29.05 -13.08 -0.73
C LEU A 4 30.54 -12.69 -0.65
N ILE A 5 31.12 -12.33 -1.80
CA ILE A 5 32.47 -11.78 -1.87
C ILE A 5 32.54 -10.40 -1.20
N LYS A 6 31.53 -9.54 -1.38
CA LYS A 6 31.46 -8.22 -0.73
C LYS A 6 31.27 -8.33 0.79
N THR A 7 30.43 -9.23 1.27
CA THR A 7 30.26 -9.46 2.72
C THR A 7 31.50 -10.11 3.34
N MET A 8 32.13 -11.08 2.67
CA MET A 8 33.42 -11.61 3.12
C MET A 8 34.51 -10.53 3.12
N LYS A 9 34.58 -9.68 2.10
CA LYS A 9 35.53 -8.55 2.07
C LYS A 9 35.25 -7.55 3.18
N ALA A 10 34.00 -7.16 3.42
CA ALA A 10 33.64 -6.23 4.49
C ALA A 10 34.00 -6.81 5.87
N GLN A 11 33.69 -8.08 6.11
CA GLN A 11 34.08 -8.76 7.36
C GLN A 11 35.59 -8.96 7.49
N LEU A 12 36.29 -9.23 6.38
CA LEU A 12 37.75 -9.25 6.38
C LEU A 12 38.31 -7.86 6.64
N TYR A 13 37.74 -6.78 6.11
CA TYR A 13 38.21 -5.42 6.35
C TYR A 13 38.01 -5.00 7.80
N ASP A 14 36.84 -5.28 8.38
CA ASP A 14 36.57 -5.01 9.80
C ASP A 14 37.47 -5.85 10.72
N ARG A 15 37.79 -7.10 10.38
CA ARG A 15 38.66 -7.96 11.22
C ARG A 15 40.16 -7.81 10.93
N ALA A 16 40.54 -7.49 9.70
CA ALA A 16 41.91 -7.13 9.31
C ALA A 16 42.27 -5.72 9.76
N SER A 17 41.30 -4.90 10.17
CA SER A 17 41.56 -3.64 10.88
C SER A 17 42.26 -3.86 12.22
N SER A 18 42.25 -5.09 12.77
CA SER A 18 43.09 -5.46 13.90
C SER A 18 44.46 -5.95 13.40
N PRO A 19 45.54 -5.15 13.57
CA PRO A 19 46.88 -5.52 13.12
C PRO A 19 47.36 -6.83 13.75
N LEU A 20 46.82 -7.18 14.93
CA LEU A 20 47.17 -8.39 15.68
C LEU A 20 46.67 -9.65 15.00
N VAL A 21 45.41 -9.67 14.55
CA VAL A 21 44.85 -10.87 13.89
C VAL A 21 45.56 -11.13 12.58
N PHE A 22 45.79 -10.08 11.79
CA PHE A 22 46.47 -10.21 10.50
C PHE A 22 47.92 -10.70 10.67
N SER A 23 48.70 -10.06 11.56
CA SER A 23 50.08 -10.46 11.83
C SER A 23 50.16 -11.86 12.46
N PHE A 24 49.20 -12.26 13.29
CA PHE A 24 49.08 -13.63 13.79
C PHE A 24 48.84 -14.65 12.69
N ILE A 25 47.89 -14.40 11.79
CA ILE A 25 47.62 -15.31 10.66
C ILE A 25 48.86 -15.46 9.77
N CYS A 26 49.53 -14.36 9.44
CA CYS A 26 50.77 -14.39 8.64
C CYS A 26 51.89 -15.16 9.36
N SER A 27 52.10 -14.90 10.65
CA SER A 27 53.08 -15.61 11.49
C SER A 27 52.75 -17.10 11.60
N TRP A 28 51.47 -17.44 11.75
CA TRP A 28 50.97 -18.81 11.84
C TRP A 28 51.21 -19.57 10.54
N ILE A 29 50.89 -18.97 9.39
CA ILE A 29 51.16 -19.53 8.07
C ILE A 29 52.66 -19.76 7.88
N PHE A 30 53.49 -18.79 8.27
CA PHE A 30 54.95 -18.89 8.16
C PHE A 30 55.51 -20.03 9.02
N TRP A 31 55.09 -20.16 10.27
CA TRP A 31 55.51 -21.25 11.17
C TRP A 31 54.95 -22.62 10.76
N ASN A 32 53.73 -22.66 10.24
CA ASN A 32 53.04 -23.89 9.85
C ASN A 32 53.09 -24.13 8.33
N TYR A 33 54.12 -23.63 7.64
CA TYR A 33 54.22 -23.72 6.18
C TYR A 33 54.14 -25.16 5.65
N ARG A 34 54.65 -26.14 6.40
CA ARG A 34 54.58 -27.57 6.02
C ARG A 34 53.15 -28.09 5.98
N LEU A 35 52.30 -27.65 6.90
CA LEU A 35 50.88 -28.00 6.92
C LEU A 35 50.21 -27.47 5.65
N ILE A 36 50.51 -26.23 5.27
CA ILE A 36 50.01 -25.62 4.03
C ILE A 36 50.49 -26.40 2.81
N VAL A 37 51.79 -26.72 2.73
CA VAL A 37 52.34 -27.52 1.63
C VAL A 37 51.67 -28.90 1.54
N ILE A 38 51.42 -29.59 2.65
CA ILE A 38 50.71 -30.88 2.67
C ILE A 38 49.26 -30.68 2.21
N LEU A 39 48.58 -29.64 2.68
CA LEU A 39 47.20 -29.33 2.31
C LEU A 39 47.05 -29.10 0.79
N PHE A 40 47.98 -28.37 0.19
CA PHE A 40 48.01 -28.07 -1.24
C PHE A 40 48.76 -29.11 -2.09
N SER A 41 49.33 -30.16 -1.47
CA SER A 41 49.93 -31.26 -2.22
C SER A 41 48.87 -32.01 -3.03
N GLY A 42 49.25 -32.60 -4.17
CA GLY A 42 48.32 -33.34 -5.05
C GLY A 42 47.92 -34.73 -4.52
N GLY A 43 48.30 -35.10 -3.29
CA GLY A 43 48.05 -36.43 -2.72
C GLY A 43 46.58 -36.71 -2.38
N LYS A 44 46.26 -37.99 -2.12
CA LYS A 44 44.91 -38.38 -1.67
C LYS A 44 44.63 -37.81 -0.28
N SER A 45 43.38 -37.48 0.01
CA SER A 45 43.00 -36.90 1.32
C SER A 45 43.43 -37.76 2.51
N SER A 46 43.38 -39.09 2.38
CA SER A 46 43.84 -40.02 3.43
C SER A 46 45.34 -39.92 3.72
N GLU A 47 46.16 -39.73 2.69
CA GLU A 47 47.61 -39.59 2.84
C GLU A 47 47.97 -38.26 3.52
N LYS A 48 47.23 -37.19 3.18
CA LYS A 48 47.41 -35.87 3.80
C LYS A 48 47.16 -35.88 5.30
N PHE A 49 46.11 -36.56 5.77
CA PHE A 49 45.83 -36.66 7.20
C PHE A 49 46.92 -37.46 7.93
N ALA A 50 47.37 -38.58 7.35
CA ALA A 50 48.48 -39.34 7.91
C ALA A 50 49.79 -38.53 7.97
N ASP A 51 50.08 -37.73 6.94
CA ASP A 51 51.23 -36.83 6.93
C ASP A 51 51.12 -35.72 7.97
N ILE A 52 49.93 -35.14 8.18
CA ILE A 52 49.69 -34.13 9.22
C ILE A 52 49.87 -34.73 10.62
N GLU A 53 49.33 -35.92 10.88
CA GLU A 53 49.49 -36.63 12.16
C GLU A 53 50.96 -37.04 12.42
N ALA A 54 51.74 -37.24 11.36
CA ALA A 54 53.15 -37.55 11.45
C ALA A 54 54.04 -36.31 11.68
N LEU A 55 53.53 -35.08 11.49
CA LEU A 55 54.32 -33.85 11.64
C LEU A 55 55.00 -33.72 13.01
N PRO A 56 54.30 -33.90 14.16
CA PRO A 56 54.93 -33.76 15.48
C PRO A 56 56.08 -34.75 15.69
N LYS A 57 55.92 -35.99 15.21
CA LYS A 57 56.92 -37.07 15.35
C LYS A 57 58.18 -36.80 14.53
N ARG A 58 58.07 -36.12 13.39
CA ARG A 58 59.23 -35.72 12.59
C ARG A 58 60.06 -34.60 13.26
N PHE A 59 59.54 -34.00 14.33
CA PHE A 59 60.18 -32.94 15.10
C PHE A 59 60.76 -33.42 16.45
N ASP A 60 61.03 -34.72 16.61
CA ASP A 60 61.62 -35.30 17.85
C ASP A 60 62.92 -34.61 18.32
N ASN A 61 63.60 -33.83 17.45
CA ASN A 61 64.79 -33.06 17.79
C ASN A 61 64.54 -31.55 17.93
N PHE A 62 63.30 -31.07 17.98
CA PHE A 62 63.01 -29.65 18.15
C PHE A 62 63.35 -29.22 19.58
N THR A 63 64.54 -28.63 19.70
CA THR A 63 65.10 -28.20 20.97
C THR A 63 64.89 -26.70 21.07
N ILE A 64 63.98 -26.25 21.94
CA ILE A 64 63.86 -24.83 22.28
C ILE A 64 64.66 -24.62 23.56
N LEU A 65 65.61 -23.66 23.54
CA LEU A 65 66.43 -23.30 24.71
C LEU A 65 67.17 -24.51 25.33
N GLY A 66 67.60 -25.47 24.50
CA GLY A 66 68.34 -26.65 24.96
C GLY A 66 67.48 -27.76 25.58
N GLN A 67 66.15 -27.62 25.62
CA GLN A 67 65.25 -28.68 26.11
C GLN A 67 64.46 -29.32 24.97
N SER A 68 64.47 -30.66 24.93
CA SER A 68 63.62 -31.46 24.04
C SER A 68 62.17 -31.34 24.51
N ILE A 69 61.31 -30.79 23.67
CA ILE A 69 59.88 -30.68 23.95
C ILE A 69 59.22 -32.00 23.58
N SER A 70 58.35 -32.54 24.44
CA SER A 70 57.63 -33.76 24.09
C SER A 70 56.68 -33.52 22.90
N PRO A 71 56.46 -34.53 22.04
CA PRO A 71 55.59 -34.41 20.86
C PRO A 71 54.19 -33.91 21.18
N ASP A 72 53.68 -34.18 22.39
CA ASP A 72 52.36 -33.76 22.85
C ASP A 72 52.18 -32.24 22.90
N TYR A 73 53.27 -31.48 23.16
CA TYR A 73 53.23 -30.02 23.22
C TYR A 73 53.52 -29.35 21.88
N TYR A 74 53.82 -30.11 20.82
CA TYR A 74 54.16 -29.56 19.51
C TYR A 74 53.09 -28.60 19.00
N TRP A 75 51.82 -29.01 19.03
CA TRP A 75 50.72 -28.18 18.52
C TRP A 75 50.49 -26.92 19.34
N LEU A 76 50.75 -26.96 20.64
CA LEU A 76 50.64 -25.79 21.50
C LEU A 76 51.81 -24.82 21.24
N CYS A 77 53.05 -25.32 21.24
CA CYS A 77 54.26 -24.51 21.12
C CYS A 77 54.48 -23.99 19.69
N VAL A 78 54.44 -24.87 18.70
CA VAL A 78 54.70 -24.54 17.28
C VAL A 78 53.43 -24.06 16.59
N GLY A 79 52.29 -24.67 16.92
CA GLY A 79 51.02 -24.32 16.30
C GLY A 79 50.43 -23.00 16.80
N PHE A 80 50.60 -22.63 18.07
CA PHE A 80 49.94 -21.42 18.61
C PHE A 80 50.91 -20.44 19.27
N LEU A 81 51.69 -20.91 20.26
CA LEU A 81 52.49 -20.04 21.12
C LEU A 81 53.64 -19.34 20.35
N GLY A 82 54.33 -20.06 19.48
CA GLY A 82 55.41 -19.53 18.63
C GLY A 82 54.92 -18.40 17.72
N PRO A 83 53.89 -18.64 16.89
CA PRO A 83 53.28 -17.59 16.08
C PRO A 83 52.83 -16.38 16.90
N ALA A 84 52.18 -16.61 18.06
CA ALA A 84 51.72 -15.56 18.95
C ALA A 84 52.87 -14.72 19.52
N LEU A 85 53.96 -15.35 19.97
CA LEU A 85 55.15 -14.65 20.46
C LEU A 85 55.82 -13.82 19.36
N VAL A 86 55.97 -14.37 18.16
CA VAL A 86 56.50 -13.63 17.01
C VAL A 86 55.60 -12.46 16.64
N THR A 87 54.28 -12.62 16.72
CA THR A 87 53.33 -11.54 16.46
C THR A 87 53.43 -10.43 17.50
N VAL A 88 53.47 -10.76 18.80
CA VAL A 88 53.65 -9.76 19.86
C VAL A 88 55.00 -9.05 19.69
N PHE A 89 56.07 -9.81 19.44
CA PHE A 89 57.39 -9.25 19.18
C PHE A 89 57.37 -8.30 17.97
N TYR A 90 56.77 -8.72 16.85
CA TYR A 90 56.64 -7.91 15.65
C TYR A 90 55.84 -6.62 15.92
N LEU A 91 54.71 -6.70 16.61
CA LEU A 91 53.90 -5.53 16.94
C LEU A 91 54.58 -4.57 17.92
N MET A 92 55.48 -5.06 18.79
CA MET A 92 56.24 -4.19 19.69
C MET A 92 57.48 -3.59 19.04
N VAL A 93 58.15 -4.35 18.18
CA VAL A 93 59.42 -3.98 17.57
C VAL A 93 59.22 -3.12 16.32
N LEU A 94 58.18 -3.38 15.52
CA LEU A 94 57.90 -2.64 14.30
C LEU A 94 57.66 -1.14 14.57
N PRO A 95 56.78 -0.72 15.51
CA PRO A 95 56.54 0.70 15.77
C PRO A 95 57.80 1.44 16.23
N TYR A 96 58.67 0.76 16.98
CA TYR A 96 59.95 1.33 17.41
C TYR A 96 60.87 1.64 16.22
N PHE A 97 60.92 0.75 15.23
CA PHE A 97 61.66 1.01 14.00
C PHE A 97 60.99 2.08 13.13
N GLU A 98 59.66 2.09 13.07
CA GLU A 98 58.89 3.10 12.33
C GLU A 98 59.10 4.51 12.89
N GLU A 99 59.09 4.68 14.21
CA GLU A 99 59.34 5.97 14.86
C GLU A 99 60.74 6.49 14.52
N LYS A 100 61.77 5.64 14.62
CA LYS A 100 63.15 6.02 14.24
C LYS A 100 63.28 6.33 12.76
N ALA A 101 62.64 5.55 11.90
CA ALA A 101 62.65 5.81 10.45
C ALA A 101 61.95 7.13 10.13
N PHE A 102 60.82 7.41 10.78
CA PHE A 102 60.08 8.66 10.63
C PHE A 102 60.87 9.86 11.16
N GLU A 103 61.55 9.72 12.30
CA GLU A 103 62.42 10.76 12.85
C GLU A 103 63.57 11.08 11.89
N LEU A 104 64.27 10.07 11.39
CA LEU A 104 65.35 10.25 10.41
C LEU A 104 64.85 10.90 9.12
N SER A 105 63.67 10.49 8.64
CA SER A 105 63.03 11.08 7.45
C SER A 105 62.66 12.54 7.68
N SER A 106 62.02 12.84 8.81
CA SER A 106 61.63 14.20 9.23
C SER A 106 62.83 15.12 9.36
N ARG A 107 63.92 14.65 9.98
CA ARG A 107 65.18 15.39 10.08
C ARG A 107 65.78 15.68 8.71
N LYS A 108 65.75 14.71 7.77
CA LYS A 108 66.19 14.91 6.39
C LYS A 108 65.32 15.95 5.68
N ALA A 109 64.01 15.88 5.82
CA ALA A 109 63.09 16.83 5.19
C ALA A 109 63.34 18.28 5.69
N VAL A 110 63.50 18.47 6.99
CA VAL A 110 63.86 19.78 7.57
C VAL A 110 65.22 20.25 7.06
N ARG A 111 66.22 19.36 7.01
CA ARG A 111 67.55 19.69 6.47
C ARG A 111 67.47 20.10 5.00
N MET A 112 66.71 19.38 4.19
CA MET A 112 66.52 19.72 2.76
C MET A 112 65.83 21.07 2.60
N LYS A 113 64.81 21.38 3.41
CA LYS A 113 64.17 22.71 3.40
C LYS A 113 65.18 23.82 3.73
N LYS A 114 66.04 23.61 4.75
CA LYS A 114 67.09 24.57 5.11
C LYS A 114 68.12 24.74 3.99
N ILE A 115 68.54 23.66 3.34
CA ILE A 115 69.50 23.72 2.22
C ILE A 115 68.86 24.44 1.03
N LYS A 116 67.60 24.15 0.67
CA LYS A 116 66.89 24.85 -0.40
C LYS A 116 66.81 26.35 -0.15
N LEU A 117 66.38 26.77 1.03
CA LEU A 117 66.36 28.19 1.43
C LEU A 117 67.74 28.85 1.32
N ALA A 118 68.80 28.14 1.75
CA ALA A 118 70.16 28.66 1.64
C ALA A 118 70.67 28.77 0.19
N THR A 119 70.29 27.83 -0.69
CA THR A 119 70.69 27.81 -2.10
C THR A 119 69.89 28.80 -2.95
N GLU A 120 68.60 28.94 -2.67
CA GLU A 120 67.69 29.79 -3.45
C GLU A 120 67.83 31.27 -3.09
N ASN A 121 68.62 31.62 -2.06
CA ASN A 121 68.70 32.98 -1.48
C ASN A 121 67.32 33.56 -1.13
N ASP A 122 66.31 32.71 -1.00
CA ASP A 122 65.00 33.07 -0.48
C ASP A 122 65.19 33.40 0.99
N THR A 123 65.24 34.69 1.28
CA THR A 123 65.20 35.17 2.66
C THR A 123 63.91 34.64 3.29
N PRO A 124 63.96 33.97 4.44
CA PRO A 124 62.74 33.59 5.14
C PRO A 124 61.89 34.84 5.31
N ILE A 125 60.64 34.77 4.85
CA ILE A 125 59.62 35.83 4.89
C ILE A 125 59.87 36.71 6.12
N GLY A 126 60.18 37.99 5.88
CA GLY A 126 60.54 38.92 6.94
C GLY A 126 59.45 38.98 8.00
N GLU A 127 59.78 39.38 9.23
CA GLU A 127 58.78 39.44 10.31
C GLU A 127 57.58 40.34 9.93
N GLU A 128 57.84 41.41 9.19
CA GLU A 128 56.81 42.30 8.63
C GLU A 128 55.92 41.60 7.61
N GLU A 129 56.48 40.80 6.70
CA GLU A 129 55.71 40.05 5.71
C GLU A 129 54.92 38.91 6.36
N ARG A 130 55.44 38.29 7.43
CA ARG A 130 54.68 37.31 8.23
C ARG A 130 53.50 37.95 8.94
N MET A 131 53.66 39.15 9.48
CA MET A 131 52.56 39.92 10.07
C MET A 131 51.51 40.28 9.01
N LYS A 132 51.93 40.82 7.86
CA LYS A 132 51.03 41.10 6.73
C LYS A 132 50.29 39.85 6.25
N LEU A 133 50.97 38.71 6.13
CA LEU A 133 50.35 37.45 5.74
C LEU A 133 49.33 36.94 6.78
N ARG A 134 49.61 37.11 8.08
CA ARG A 134 48.64 36.77 9.13
C ARG A 134 47.43 37.69 9.10
N GLU A 135 47.63 38.98 8.80
CA GLU A 135 46.54 39.93 8.63
C GLU A 135 45.68 39.60 7.40
N THR A 136 46.29 39.22 6.26
CA THR A 136 45.54 38.82 5.07
C THR A 136 44.77 37.51 5.29
N ILE A 137 45.36 36.53 5.99
CA ILE A 137 44.66 35.29 6.36
C ILE A 137 43.48 35.60 7.28
N ARG A 138 43.67 36.43 8.32
CA ARG A 138 42.58 36.83 9.23
C ARG A 138 41.49 37.62 8.52
N ALA A 139 41.86 38.52 7.61
CA ALA A 139 40.89 39.26 6.81
C ALA A 139 40.11 38.34 5.88
N ALA A 140 40.78 37.36 5.25
CA ALA A 140 40.14 36.37 4.39
C ALA A 140 39.20 35.43 5.18
N GLU A 141 39.61 35.00 6.38
CA GLU A 141 38.75 34.22 7.29
C GLU A 141 37.51 35.02 7.70
N LYS A 142 37.69 36.29 8.07
CA LYS A 142 36.57 37.18 8.41
C LYS A 142 35.59 37.35 7.25
N MET A 143 36.09 37.62 6.04
CA MET A 143 35.23 37.71 4.85
C MET A 143 34.49 36.41 4.55
N ARG A 144 35.13 35.26 4.77
CA ARG A 144 34.51 33.95 4.61
C ARG A 144 33.39 33.74 5.65
N ASP A 145 33.62 34.09 6.90
CA ASP A 145 32.64 33.94 7.97
C ASP A 145 31.44 34.87 7.76
N GLU A 146 31.68 36.12 7.37
CA GLU A 146 30.64 37.08 6.98
C GLU A 146 29.79 36.54 5.81
N GLY A 147 30.42 35.95 4.78
CA GLY A 147 29.70 35.33 3.66
C GLY A 147 28.89 34.08 4.05
N ILE A 148 29.37 33.28 5.00
CA ILE A 148 28.62 32.14 5.56
C ILE A 148 27.40 32.64 6.34
N GLU A 149 27.55 33.72 7.11
CA GLU A 149 26.46 34.32 7.89
C GLU A 149 25.38 34.92 6.97
N GLU A 150 25.78 35.66 5.94
CA GLU A 150 24.87 36.18 4.92
C GLU A 150 24.09 35.04 4.24
N GLN A 151 24.78 33.97 3.83
CA GLN A 151 24.13 32.81 3.22
C GLN A 151 23.17 32.10 4.18
N ARG A 152 23.48 32.04 5.48
CA ARG A 152 22.56 31.51 6.50
C ARG A 152 21.32 32.37 6.64
N ASN A 153 21.47 33.69 6.64
CA ASN A 153 20.35 34.63 6.76
C ASN A 153 19.43 34.56 5.54
N LEU A 154 19.99 34.48 4.32
CA LEU A 154 19.21 34.28 3.09
C LEU A 154 18.41 32.97 3.14
N ARG A 155 19.06 31.85 3.49
CA ARG A 155 18.38 30.54 3.64
C ARG A 155 17.33 30.54 4.74
N ALA A 156 17.55 31.25 5.84
CA ALA A 156 16.57 31.38 6.91
C ALA A 156 15.31 32.12 6.41
N GLY A 157 15.49 33.18 5.60
CA GLY A 157 14.40 33.87 4.92
C GLY A 157 13.62 32.95 3.98
N GLU A 158 14.32 32.22 3.10
CA GLU A 158 13.68 31.26 2.19
C GLU A 158 12.89 30.17 2.94
N ILE A 159 13.43 29.65 4.05
CA ILE A 159 12.73 28.66 4.88
C ILE A 159 11.47 29.28 5.50
N ALA A 160 11.51 30.54 5.94
CA ALA A 160 10.34 31.22 6.49
C ALA A 160 9.25 31.42 5.42
N ASP A 161 9.62 31.82 4.21
CA ASP A 161 8.70 32.00 3.09
C ASP A 161 8.08 30.66 2.67
N LEU A 162 8.89 29.60 2.53
CA LEU A 162 8.41 28.26 2.20
C LEU A 162 7.46 27.71 3.26
N ARG A 163 7.72 27.98 4.54
CA ARG A 163 6.80 27.62 5.64
C ARG A 163 5.49 28.36 5.55
N SER A 164 5.52 29.67 5.26
CA SER A 164 4.31 30.46 5.05
C SER A 164 3.48 29.93 3.88
N GLN A 165 4.12 29.55 2.77
CA GLN A 165 3.44 28.95 1.62
C GLN A 165 2.82 27.60 1.95
N LEU A 166 3.52 26.76 2.71
CA LEU A 166 2.99 25.47 3.18
C LEU A 166 1.77 25.65 4.08
N ASP A 167 1.79 26.63 4.99
CA ASP A 167 0.66 26.90 5.88
C ASP A 167 -0.56 27.42 5.12
N VAL A 168 -0.36 28.31 4.12
CA VAL A 168 -1.45 28.76 3.23
C VAL A 168 -2.04 27.59 2.45
N SER A 169 -1.19 26.75 1.84
CA SER A 169 -1.63 25.57 1.09
C SER A 169 -2.38 24.58 1.97
N ARG A 170 -1.87 24.31 3.19
CA ARG A 170 -2.52 23.44 4.17
C ARG A 170 -3.89 23.97 4.59
N ASN A 171 -4.00 25.27 4.85
CA ASN A 171 -5.28 25.90 5.20
C ASN A 171 -6.28 25.83 4.03
N ALA A 172 -5.82 26.01 2.79
CA ALA A 172 -6.65 25.83 1.60
C ALA A 172 -7.14 24.39 1.46
N SER A 173 -6.26 23.39 1.62
CA SER A 173 -6.65 21.97 1.59
C SER A 173 -7.67 21.61 2.67
N THR A 174 -7.49 22.08 3.92
CA THR A 174 -8.47 21.81 4.99
C THR A 174 -9.83 22.47 4.72
N THR A 175 -9.85 23.62 4.04
CA THR A 175 -11.09 24.28 3.63
C THR A 175 -11.78 23.49 2.52
N ILE A 176 -11.01 22.99 1.55
CA ILE A 176 -11.51 22.13 0.47
C ILE A 176 -12.07 20.82 1.05
N GLU A 177 -11.36 20.17 1.97
CA GLU A 177 -11.83 18.95 2.64
C GLU A 177 -13.14 19.17 3.42
N LYS A 178 -13.26 20.29 4.15
CA LYS A 178 -14.51 20.64 4.83
C LYS A 178 -15.67 20.85 3.86
N ASN A 179 -15.42 21.49 2.71
CA ASN A 179 -16.44 21.71 1.69
C ASN A 179 -16.83 20.39 1.00
N LEU A 180 -15.88 19.52 0.68
CA LEU A 180 -16.12 18.19 0.11
C LEU A 180 -16.92 17.32 1.08
N ASN A 181 -16.56 17.31 2.37
CA ASN A 181 -17.30 16.55 3.37
C ASN A 181 -18.75 17.02 3.51
N LYS A 182 -18.99 18.35 3.48
CA LYS A 182 -20.36 18.90 3.43
C LYS A 182 -21.12 18.43 2.20
N GLN A 183 -20.51 18.49 1.01
CA GLN A 183 -21.13 17.99 -0.22
C GLN A 183 -21.44 16.50 -0.16
N ILE A 184 -20.55 15.69 0.41
CA ILE A 184 -20.77 14.24 0.61
C ILE A 184 -21.97 14.01 1.55
N ASP A 185 -22.07 14.77 2.64
CA ASP A 185 -23.18 14.64 3.58
C ASP A 185 -24.51 15.10 2.95
N ASP A 186 -24.51 16.18 2.18
CA ASP A 186 -25.68 16.66 1.43
C ASP A 186 -26.15 15.61 0.40
N LEU A 187 -25.22 15.03 -0.36
CA LEU A 187 -25.51 13.96 -1.33
C LEU A 187 -26.04 12.69 -0.68
N ARG A 188 -25.53 12.33 0.50
CA ARG A 188 -26.06 11.18 1.28
C ARG A 188 -27.50 11.45 1.70
N LEU A 189 -27.78 12.65 2.18
CA LEU A 189 -29.12 13.05 2.61
C LEU A 189 -30.10 13.08 1.43
N GLU A 190 -29.66 13.53 0.26
CA GLU A 190 -30.43 13.47 -0.99
C GLU A 190 -30.67 12.02 -1.44
N SER A 191 -29.65 11.16 -1.42
CA SER A 191 -29.78 9.74 -1.74
C SER A 191 -30.78 9.02 -0.82
N ASP A 192 -30.76 9.33 0.48
CA ASP A 192 -31.70 8.79 1.45
C ASP A 192 -33.15 9.29 1.21
N LYS A 193 -33.33 10.56 0.82
CA LYS A 193 -34.64 11.10 0.41
C LYS A 193 -35.18 10.36 -0.81
N LEU A 194 -34.38 10.26 -1.87
CA LEU A 194 -34.76 9.54 -3.09
C LEU A 194 -35.11 8.08 -2.82
N ARG A 195 -34.38 7.43 -1.90
CA ARG A 195 -34.67 6.05 -1.49
C ARG A 195 -36.04 5.94 -0.80
N ARG A 196 -36.42 6.91 0.05
CA ARG A 196 -37.74 6.95 0.69
C ARG A 196 -38.85 7.22 -0.33
N GLU A 197 -38.67 8.19 -1.22
CA GLU A 197 -39.63 8.47 -2.29
C GLU A 197 -39.84 7.25 -3.18
N LYS A 198 -38.76 6.54 -3.53
CA LYS A 198 -38.84 5.30 -4.30
C LYS A 198 -39.66 4.23 -3.57
N LEU A 199 -39.45 4.05 -2.27
CA LEU A 199 -40.23 3.10 -1.46
C LEU A 199 -41.71 3.47 -1.40
N GLU A 200 -42.05 4.76 -1.27
CA GLU A 200 -43.45 5.21 -1.29
C GLU A 200 -44.12 4.96 -2.66
N VAL A 201 -43.39 5.14 -3.75
CA VAL A 201 -43.90 4.82 -5.10
C VAL A 201 -44.08 3.32 -5.28
N GLU A 202 -43.14 2.50 -4.80
CA GLU A 202 -43.25 1.04 -4.80
C GLU A 202 -44.45 0.57 -3.97
N GLU A 203 -44.72 1.19 -2.82
CA GLU A 203 -45.90 0.88 -1.98
C GLU A 203 -47.22 1.28 -2.66
N LYS A 204 -47.29 2.48 -3.25
CA LYS A 204 -48.48 2.95 -4.00
C LYS A 204 -48.76 2.09 -5.23
N THR A 205 -47.72 1.65 -5.93
CA THR A 205 -47.86 0.78 -7.11
C THR A 205 -48.24 -0.64 -6.70
N ALA A 206 -47.72 -1.17 -5.59
CA ALA A 206 -48.17 -2.45 -5.01
C ALA A 206 -49.64 -2.41 -4.60
N SER A 207 -50.09 -1.35 -3.91
CA SER A 207 -51.49 -1.14 -3.55
C SER A 207 -52.40 -1.02 -4.79
N SER A 208 -51.97 -0.25 -5.80
CA SER A 208 -52.72 -0.13 -7.06
C SER A 208 -52.83 -1.46 -7.79
N ASN A 209 -51.75 -2.26 -7.82
CA ASN A 209 -51.74 -3.58 -8.43
C ASN A 209 -52.67 -4.57 -7.68
N GLU A 210 -52.77 -4.46 -6.36
CA GLU A 210 -53.73 -5.25 -5.57
C GLU A 210 -55.18 -4.92 -5.94
N VAL A 211 -55.50 -3.63 -6.11
CA VAL A 211 -56.82 -3.18 -6.57
C VAL A 211 -57.11 -3.71 -7.97
N ILE A 212 -56.15 -3.61 -8.89
CA ILE A 212 -56.27 -4.14 -10.25
C ILE A 212 -56.56 -5.65 -10.21
N ALA A 213 -55.80 -6.42 -9.42
CA ALA A 213 -56.01 -7.87 -9.27
C ALA A 213 -57.41 -8.21 -8.74
N LYS A 214 -57.92 -7.46 -7.76
CA LYS A 214 -59.30 -7.62 -7.24
C LYS A 214 -60.35 -7.33 -8.30
N VAL A 215 -60.17 -6.29 -9.12
CA VAL A 215 -61.09 -5.96 -10.23
C VAL A 215 -61.12 -7.07 -11.29
N PHE A 216 -59.95 -7.62 -11.66
CA PHE A 216 -59.89 -8.75 -12.60
C PHE A 216 -60.62 -9.98 -12.08
N TYR A 217 -60.44 -10.32 -10.80
CA TYR A 217 -61.13 -11.45 -10.17
C TYR A 217 -62.66 -11.28 -10.16
N LEU A 218 -63.13 -10.06 -9.89
CA LEU A 218 -64.56 -9.73 -9.94
C LEU A 218 -65.13 -9.80 -11.37
N ASP A 219 -64.39 -9.35 -12.39
CA ASP A 219 -64.83 -9.49 -13.78
C ASP A 219 -64.91 -10.96 -14.21
N GLU A 220 -63.97 -11.80 -13.78
CA GLU A 220 -63.98 -13.24 -14.07
C GLU A 220 -65.18 -13.94 -13.41
N LEU A 221 -65.48 -13.62 -12.14
CA LEU A 221 -66.69 -14.09 -11.45
C LEU A 221 -67.97 -13.62 -12.15
N ALA A 222 -68.03 -12.35 -12.57
CA ALA A 222 -69.16 -11.81 -13.30
C ALA A 222 -69.32 -12.50 -14.67
N ARG A 223 -68.24 -12.88 -15.36
CA ARG A 223 -68.35 -13.68 -16.60
C ARG A 223 -68.90 -15.08 -16.34
N ALA A 224 -68.46 -15.75 -15.27
CA ALA A 224 -68.99 -17.06 -14.91
C ALA A 224 -70.50 -17.01 -14.60
N LEU A 225 -70.94 -16.00 -13.84
CA LEU A 225 -72.34 -15.77 -13.49
C LEU A 225 -73.20 -15.42 -14.71
N PHE A 226 -72.83 -14.39 -15.46
CA PHE A 226 -73.65 -13.90 -16.58
C PHE A 226 -73.57 -14.81 -17.81
N GLY A 227 -72.46 -15.55 -18.00
CA GLY A 227 -72.37 -16.61 -19.00
C GLY A 227 -73.41 -17.72 -18.74
N SER A 228 -73.59 -18.11 -17.48
CA SER A 228 -74.62 -19.09 -17.10
C SER A 228 -76.07 -18.58 -17.25
N MET A 229 -76.29 -17.26 -17.18
CA MET A 229 -77.61 -16.65 -17.39
C MET A 229 -77.94 -16.46 -18.88
N ALA A 230 -76.95 -16.13 -19.71
CA ALA A 230 -77.15 -15.97 -21.16
C ALA A 230 -77.50 -17.30 -21.87
N GLU A 231 -77.02 -18.44 -21.35
CA GLU A 231 -77.47 -19.75 -21.83
C GLU A 231 -78.90 -20.11 -21.41
N ALA A 232 -79.43 -19.52 -20.33
CA ALA A 232 -80.80 -19.76 -19.87
C ALA A 232 -81.84 -18.96 -20.70
N GLU A 233 -81.51 -17.76 -21.16
CA GLU A 233 -82.48 -16.85 -21.82
C GLU A 233 -82.78 -17.20 -23.29
N VAL A 234 -81.92 -17.97 -23.97
CA VAL A 234 -82.14 -18.39 -25.38
C VAL A 234 -83.09 -19.59 -25.50
N SER A 235 -83.43 -20.29 -24.41
CA SER A 235 -84.27 -21.50 -24.46
C SER A 235 -85.72 -21.32 -24.00
N GLY A 236 -86.16 -20.13 -23.58
CA GLY A 236 -87.51 -19.95 -23.05
C GLY A 236 -87.81 -20.85 -21.85
N ALA A 237 -86.78 -21.22 -21.09
CA ALA A 237 -86.90 -22.00 -19.88
C ALA A 237 -87.03 -21.04 -18.68
N THR A 238 -88.14 -21.16 -17.97
CA THR A 238 -88.31 -20.57 -16.64
C THR A 238 -87.22 -21.11 -15.72
N PHE A 239 -86.26 -20.25 -15.35
CA PHE A 239 -85.23 -20.58 -14.37
C PHE A 239 -85.88 -20.74 -13.00
N THR A 240 -86.33 -21.96 -12.73
CA THR A 240 -86.52 -22.42 -11.36
C THR A 240 -85.12 -22.62 -10.79
N PRO A 241 -84.73 -21.94 -9.71
CA PRO A 241 -83.42 -22.17 -9.10
C PRO A 241 -83.36 -23.64 -8.71
N GLY A 242 -82.59 -24.42 -9.47
CA GLY A 242 -82.22 -25.77 -9.10
C GLY A 242 -81.68 -25.72 -7.68
N ASN A 243 -82.15 -26.64 -6.85
CA ASN A 243 -81.92 -26.73 -5.41
C ASN A 243 -80.44 -27.05 -5.10
N GLY A 244 -79.54 -26.14 -5.48
CA GLY A 244 -78.11 -26.28 -5.41
C GLY A 244 -77.52 -25.16 -4.59
N ASP A 245 -76.93 -25.51 -3.45
CA ASP A 245 -76.29 -24.62 -2.47
C ASP A 245 -75.37 -23.55 -3.08
N ASN A 246 -74.82 -23.79 -4.28
CA ASN A 246 -73.96 -22.85 -4.98
C ASN A 246 -74.71 -21.60 -5.48
N ALA A 247 -75.93 -21.73 -5.99
CA ALA A 247 -76.69 -20.56 -6.46
C ALA A 247 -77.08 -19.64 -5.29
N GLN A 248 -77.48 -20.22 -4.16
CA GLN A 248 -77.75 -19.45 -2.94
C GLN A 248 -76.48 -18.83 -2.35
N ARG A 249 -75.33 -19.53 -2.39
CA ARG A 249 -74.04 -18.96 -1.97
C ARG A 249 -73.65 -17.76 -2.82
N ILE A 250 -73.83 -17.84 -4.13
CA ILE A 250 -73.50 -16.74 -5.04
C ILE A 250 -74.46 -15.56 -4.83
N LEU A 251 -75.76 -15.80 -4.69
CA LEU A 251 -76.73 -14.74 -4.37
C LEU A 251 -76.38 -14.05 -3.06
N LYS A 252 -76.00 -14.81 -2.02
CA LYS A 252 -75.57 -14.27 -0.73
C LYS A 252 -74.25 -13.49 -0.82
N GLN A 253 -73.33 -13.90 -1.68
CA GLN A 253 -72.10 -13.14 -1.95
C GLN A 253 -72.39 -11.83 -2.69
N LEU A 254 -73.31 -11.84 -3.66
CA LEU A 254 -73.74 -10.63 -4.37
C LEU A 254 -74.55 -9.68 -3.48
N GLU A 255 -75.34 -10.21 -2.54
CA GLU A 255 -76.06 -9.45 -1.51
C GLU A 255 -75.09 -8.83 -0.51
N ASN A 256 -74.10 -9.58 -0.01
CA ASN A 256 -73.03 -9.06 0.85
C ASN A 256 -72.16 -7.99 0.16
N ALA A 257 -72.07 -8.03 -1.17
CA ALA A 257 -71.38 -7.02 -1.98
C ALA A 257 -72.28 -5.81 -2.33
N GLU A 258 -73.50 -5.76 -1.80
CA GLU A 258 -74.50 -4.71 -2.04
C GLU A 258 -74.87 -4.52 -3.52
N LEU A 259 -74.68 -5.55 -4.37
CA LEU A 259 -74.98 -5.50 -5.81
C LEU A 259 -76.44 -5.85 -6.12
N ILE A 260 -77.03 -6.71 -5.29
CA ILE A 260 -78.44 -7.09 -5.36
C ILE A 260 -79.07 -6.98 -3.97
N GLU A 261 -80.37 -6.73 -3.94
CA GLU A 261 -81.20 -6.73 -2.74
C GLU A 261 -82.39 -7.69 -2.91
N PRO A 262 -82.84 -8.36 -1.84
CA PRO A 262 -84.02 -9.21 -1.90
C PRO A 262 -85.28 -8.36 -2.13
N TYR A 263 -86.10 -8.73 -3.12
CA TYR A 263 -87.33 -8.05 -3.48
C TYR A 263 -88.47 -9.05 -3.72
N ARG A 264 -89.34 -9.19 -2.72
CA ARG A 264 -90.42 -10.19 -2.65
C ARG A 264 -89.84 -11.61 -2.78
N ASP A 265 -90.21 -12.33 -3.84
CA ASP A 265 -89.82 -13.72 -4.10
C ASP A 265 -88.63 -13.83 -5.08
N ALA A 266 -87.95 -12.70 -5.38
CA ALA A 266 -86.81 -12.62 -6.29
C ALA A 266 -85.73 -11.65 -5.75
N HIS A 267 -84.61 -11.53 -6.47
CA HIS A 267 -83.57 -10.53 -6.18
C HIS A 267 -83.59 -9.45 -7.25
N ARG A 268 -83.41 -8.19 -6.85
CA ARG A 268 -83.31 -7.03 -7.75
C ARG A 268 -81.92 -6.41 -7.63
N LEU A 269 -81.37 -5.87 -8.72
CA LEU A 269 -80.14 -5.08 -8.67
C LEU A 269 -80.34 -3.79 -7.87
N THR A 270 -79.39 -3.49 -6.97
CA THR A 270 -79.33 -2.21 -6.27
C THR A 270 -78.94 -1.09 -7.24
N GLY A 271 -79.06 0.18 -6.83
CA GLY A 271 -78.59 1.32 -7.65
C GLY A 271 -77.10 1.21 -8.01
N PHE A 272 -76.27 0.65 -7.11
CA PHE A 272 -74.85 0.39 -7.34
C PHE A 272 -74.62 -0.77 -8.31
N GLY A 273 -75.38 -1.86 -8.17
CA GLY A 273 -75.37 -2.98 -9.12
C GLY A 273 -75.80 -2.56 -10.53
N HIS A 274 -76.75 -1.62 -10.64
CA HIS A 274 -77.19 -1.08 -11.92
C HIS A 274 -76.11 -0.23 -12.61
N ASP A 275 -75.36 0.61 -11.88
CA ASP A 275 -74.27 1.43 -12.45
C ASP A 275 -73.11 0.56 -12.95
N ILE A 276 -72.76 -0.52 -12.24
CA ILE A 276 -71.74 -1.49 -12.68
C ILE A 276 -72.20 -2.23 -13.94
N HIS A 277 -73.48 -2.66 -13.99
CA HIS A 277 -74.03 -3.32 -15.16
C HIS A 277 -74.02 -2.38 -16.38
N LEU A 278 -74.43 -1.12 -16.21
CA LEU A 278 -74.42 -0.11 -17.27
C LEU A 278 -73.00 0.20 -17.75
N ARG A 279 -72.02 0.35 -16.85
CA ARG A 279 -70.61 0.53 -17.24
C ARG A 279 -70.10 -0.65 -18.05
N ARG A 280 -70.43 -1.89 -17.68
CA ARG A 280 -70.04 -3.10 -18.42
C ARG A 280 -70.66 -3.17 -19.82
N VAL A 281 -71.93 -2.79 -19.95
CA VAL A 281 -72.60 -2.70 -21.26
C VAL A 281 -71.96 -1.60 -22.12
N LEU A 282 -71.51 -0.49 -21.51
CA LEU A 282 -70.86 0.61 -22.21
C LEU A 282 -69.37 0.35 -22.55
N THR A 283 -68.68 -0.53 -21.81
CA THR A 283 -67.25 -0.85 -22.00
C THR A 283 -66.98 -2.16 -22.72
N THR A 284 -68.00 -2.86 -23.24
CA THR A 284 -67.73 -3.99 -24.15
C THR A 284 -67.05 -3.47 -25.42
N PRO A 285 -66.04 -4.19 -25.97
CA PRO A 285 -65.26 -3.73 -27.13
C PRO A 285 -66.11 -3.34 -28.36
N GLN A 286 -67.31 -3.94 -28.49
CA GLN A 286 -68.27 -3.61 -29.55
C GLN A 286 -68.89 -2.21 -29.41
N ASN A 287 -69.01 -1.67 -28.19
CA ASN A 287 -69.51 -0.32 -27.92
C ASN A 287 -68.40 0.75 -27.85
N ILE A 288 -67.19 0.38 -27.41
CA ILE A 288 -66.00 1.27 -27.39
C ILE A 288 -65.57 1.64 -28.82
N ALA A 289 -65.77 0.77 -29.82
CA ALA A 289 -65.51 1.09 -31.23
C ALA A 289 -66.40 2.23 -31.79
N ARG A 290 -67.50 2.58 -31.11
CA ARG A 290 -68.45 3.61 -31.56
C ARG A 290 -68.15 5.01 -31.00
N TRP A 291 -67.27 5.13 -30.01
CA TRP A 291 -66.92 6.39 -29.33
C TRP A 291 -65.40 6.59 -29.21
N GLY A 292 -64.79 7.05 -30.30
CA GLY A 292 -63.79 8.11 -30.26
C GLY A 292 -62.42 7.83 -29.65
N VAL A 293 -61.47 7.45 -30.52
CA VAL A 293 -60.01 7.54 -30.34
C VAL A 293 -59.58 8.96 -30.00
N LEU A 294 -58.97 9.17 -28.83
CA LEU A 294 -58.09 10.31 -28.55
C LEU A 294 -56.72 9.77 -28.11
N ARG A 295 -55.74 9.82 -29.02
CA ARG A 295 -54.33 9.57 -28.68
C ARG A 295 -53.74 10.83 -28.04
N PRO A 296 -53.00 10.74 -26.92
CA PRO A 296 -52.25 11.87 -26.41
C PRO A 296 -50.99 12.13 -27.26
N GLN A 297 -50.72 13.41 -27.51
CA GLN A 297 -49.57 13.92 -28.25
C GLN A 297 -48.26 13.64 -27.50
N SER A 298 -47.28 13.12 -28.23
CA SER A 298 -45.89 12.97 -27.80
C SER A 298 -45.23 14.34 -27.64
N VAL A 299 -44.80 14.67 -26.41
CA VAL A 299 -43.90 15.80 -26.15
C VAL A 299 -42.46 15.28 -26.23
N GLY A 300 -41.71 15.74 -27.23
CA GLY A 300 -40.32 15.38 -27.44
C GLY A 300 -39.35 16.08 -26.46
N PRO A 301 -38.13 15.54 -26.27
CA PRO A 301 -37.15 16.07 -25.33
C PRO A 301 -36.44 17.31 -25.91
N ARG A 302 -36.31 18.38 -25.11
CA ARG A 302 -35.46 19.53 -25.42
C ARG A 302 -34.01 19.20 -25.06
N GLY A 303 -33.14 19.21 -26.07
CA GLY A 303 -31.69 19.16 -25.90
C GLY A 303 -31.17 20.46 -25.28
N ILE A 304 -30.18 20.31 -24.40
CA ILE A 304 -29.39 21.41 -23.82
C ILE A 304 -28.06 21.39 -24.59
N GLU A 305 -27.82 22.43 -25.39
CA GLU A 305 -26.51 22.71 -26.00
C GLU A 305 -25.59 23.32 -24.94
N LEU A 306 -24.36 22.80 -24.91
CA LEU A 306 -23.22 23.30 -24.14
C LEU A 306 -22.58 24.47 -24.90
N ASP A 307 -22.59 25.65 -24.30
CA ASP A 307 -21.77 26.78 -24.75
C ASP A 307 -20.39 26.68 -24.09
N ALA A 308 -19.37 26.48 -24.92
CA ALA A 308 -17.96 26.60 -24.55
C ALA A 308 -17.42 27.90 -25.15
N SER A 309 -17.20 28.91 -24.32
CA SER A 309 -16.30 30.02 -24.66
C SER A 309 -15.72 30.67 -23.42
N SER A 310 -14.40 30.95 -23.49
CA SER A 310 -13.52 31.72 -22.58
C SER A 310 -12.75 30.91 -21.53
#